data_AF-A0AAD6T1H8-F1
#
_entry.id   AF-A0AAD6T1H8-F1
#
_cell.length_a   1.000
_cell.length_b   1.000
_cell.length_c   1.000
_cell.angle_alpha   90.00
_cell.angle_beta   90.00
_cell.angle_gamma   90.00
#
_symmetry.space_group_name_H-M   'P 1'
#
loop_
_entity.id
_entity.type
_entity.pdbx_description
1 polymer ?
#
loop_
_entity_poly.entity_id
_entity_poly.type
_entity_poly.pdbx_seq_one_letter_code
_entity_poly.pdbx_strand_id
1 'polypeptide(L)'
;MNGGLTDSRGITAMEQTAIFIYWFVHASSQRDLMERFQRSNDTISKYTNLLLDMAVDNFYHKYVQNPADSTPPKIADSSSYFPFFRYCRGAVDGTHIDAF
;
A
#
# COMPACT_ATOMS: atom_id res chain seq x y z
N MET A 1 15.42 -0.73 18.34
CA MET A 1 15.16 -0.32 16.96
C MET A 1 13.71 0.16 16.91
N ASN A 2 13.47 1.47 17.04
CA ASN A 2 12.11 2.03 16.98
C ASN A 2 11.95 2.63 15.58
N GLY A 3 11.13 2.03 14.74
CA GLY A 3 10.85 2.48 13.36
C GLY A 3 10.03 3.77 13.31
N GLY A 4 10.46 4.82 14.00
CA GLY A 4 9.83 6.15 14.01
C GLY A 4 8.61 6.31 14.91
N LEU A 5 7.96 5.22 15.33
CA LEU A 5 6.78 5.25 16.19
C LEU A 5 7.13 5.51 17.66
N THR A 6 6.40 6.44 18.29
CA THR A 6 6.45 6.72 19.72
C THR A 6 5.08 6.52 20.35
N ASP A 7 5.09 6.21 21.65
CA ASP A 7 3.85 6.21 22.43
C ASP A 7 3.17 7.58 22.37
N SER A 8 1.86 7.57 22.30
CA SER A 8 1.00 8.74 22.33
C SER A 8 0.13 8.69 23.58
N ARG A 9 -0.53 9.80 23.91
CA ARG A 9 -1.40 9.87 25.10
C ARG A 9 -2.55 8.86 24.94
N GLY A 10 -2.47 7.76 25.67
CA GLY A 10 -3.48 6.71 25.69
C GLY A 10 -3.38 5.65 24.58
N ILE A 11 -2.33 5.65 23.76
CA ILE A 11 -2.05 4.61 22.75
C ILE A 11 -0.56 4.32 22.67
N THR A 12 -0.20 3.04 22.77
CA THR A 12 1.21 2.60 22.67
C THR A 12 1.64 2.44 21.22
N ALA A 13 2.92 2.58 20.91
CA ALA A 13 3.46 2.28 19.58
C ALA A 13 3.15 0.85 19.12
N MET A 14 3.08 -0.09 20.07
CA MET A 14 2.65 -1.48 19.81
C MET A 14 1.20 -1.53 19.34
N GLU A 15 0.29 -0.82 19.99
CA GLU A 15 -1.13 -0.77 19.60
C GLU A 15 -1.31 -0.08 18.23
N GLN A 16 -0.56 1.00 17.97
CA GLN A 16 -0.55 1.66 16.65
C GLN A 16 -0.15 0.67 15.54
N THR A 17 0.91 -0.10 15.79
CA THR A 17 1.40 -1.13 14.86
C THR A 17 0.37 -2.25 14.68
N ALA A 18 -0.28 -2.69 15.77
CA ALA A 18 -1.30 -3.72 15.72
C ALA A 18 -2.53 -3.29 14.91
N ILE A 19 -2.99 -2.04 15.07
CA ILE A 19 -4.10 -1.46 14.28
C ILE A 19 -3.77 -1.53 12.79
N PHE A 20 -2.59 -1.06 12.39
CA PHE A 20 -2.18 -1.04 10.99
C PHE A 20 -2.02 -2.43 10.38
N ILE A 21 -1.32 -3.34 11.07
CA ILE A 21 -1.14 -4.72 10.57
C ILE A 21 -2.49 -5.42 10.45
N TYR A 22 -3.38 -5.26 11.43
CA TYR A 22 -4.70 -5.86 11.38
C TYR A 22 -5.51 -5.34 10.19
N TRP A 23 -5.52 -4.01 9.99
CA TRP A 23 -6.18 -3.37 8.85
C TRP A 23 -5.66 -3.91 7.51
N PHE A 24 -4.35 -3.96 7.35
CA PHE A 24 -3.69 -4.35 6.11
C PHE A 24 -3.85 -5.83 5.80
N VAL A 25 -3.61 -6.71 6.77
CA VAL A 25 -3.64 -8.17 6.57
C VAL A 25 -5.06 -8.68 6.36
N HIS A 26 -6.05 -8.14 7.09
CA HIS A 26 -7.43 -8.61 7.02
C HIS A 26 -8.32 -7.79 6.09
N ALA A 27 -7.77 -6.76 5.42
CA ALA A 27 -8.54 -5.80 4.62
C ALA A 27 -9.80 -5.30 5.36
N SER A 28 -9.67 -5.08 6.68
CA SER A 28 -10.80 -4.78 7.56
C SER A 28 -11.35 -3.39 7.32
N SER A 29 -12.63 -3.18 7.60
CA SER A 29 -13.20 -1.84 7.55
C SER A 29 -12.78 -1.01 8.77
N GLN A 30 -12.87 0.33 8.65
CA GLN A 30 -12.62 1.21 9.81
C GLN A 30 -13.55 0.90 10.99
N ARG A 31 -14.78 0.44 10.71
CA ARG A 31 -15.74 0.04 11.75
C ARG A 31 -15.28 -1.20 12.51
N ASP A 32 -14.76 -2.20 11.80
CA ASP A 32 -14.24 -3.42 12.43
C ASP A 32 -13.04 -3.13 13.33
N LEU A 33 -12.17 -2.20 12.91
CA LEU A 33 -11.05 -1.74 13.73
C LEU A 33 -11.49 -0.99 14.98
N MET A 34 -12.47 -0.09 14.84
CA MET A 34 -13.03 0.63 15.99
C MET A 34 -13.60 -0.34 17.03
N GLU A 35 -14.34 -1.36 16.59
CA GLU A 35 -14.86 -2.41 17.45
C GLU A 35 -13.75 -3.28 18.03
N ARG A 36 -12.77 -3.69 17.23
CA ARG A 36 -11.71 -4.59 17.70
C ARG A 36 -10.79 -3.95 18.73
N PHE A 37 -10.39 -2.70 18.51
CA PHE A 37 -9.44 -1.99 19.37
C PHE A 37 -10.14 -1.07 20.39
N GLN A 38 -11.47 -0.95 20.32
CA GLN A 38 -12.26 -0.08 21.20
C GLN A 38 -11.77 1.38 21.15
N ARG A 39 -11.48 1.86 19.94
CA ARG A 39 -10.96 3.21 19.67
C ARG A 39 -11.92 4.02 18.82
N SER A 40 -11.82 5.34 18.94
CA SER A 40 -12.59 6.26 18.10
C SER A 40 -12.18 6.16 16.63
N ASN A 41 -13.09 6.53 15.74
CA ASN A 41 -12.79 6.60 14.30
C ASN A 41 -11.59 7.52 14.00
N ASP A 42 -11.50 8.65 14.73
CA ASP A 42 -10.38 9.58 14.60
C ASP A 42 -9.03 8.90 14.92
N THR A 43 -9.00 8.11 15.99
CA THR A 43 -7.82 7.35 16.40
C THR A 43 -7.44 6.31 15.35
N ILE A 44 -8.42 5.53 14.88
CA ILE A 44 -8.20 4.49 13.86
C ILE A 44 -7.68 5.13 12.56
N SER A 45 -8.35 6.16 12.06
CA SER A 45 -7.96 6.88 10.85
C SER A 45 -6.56 7.49 10.98
N LYS A 46 -6.25 8.11 12.12
CA LYS A 46 -4.94 8.72 12.37
C LYS A 46 -3.81 7.69 12.24
N TYR A 47 -3.91 6.56 12.93
CA TYR A 47 -2.80 5.61 12.96
C TYR A 47 -2.72 4.74 11.70
N THR A 48 -3.84 4.44 11.04
CA THR A 48 -3.80 3.78 9.73
C THR A 48 -3.10 4.65 8.67
N ASN A 49 -3.42 5.94 8.59
CA ASN A 49 -2.74 6.87 7.66
C ASN A 49 -1.28 7.10 8.05
N LEU A 50 -0.98 7.36 9.34
CA LEU A 50 0.41 7.60 9.79
C LEU A 50 1.33 6.43 9.42
N LEU A 51 0.91 5.19 9.68
CA LEU A 51 1.72 4.01 9.36
C LEU A 51 1.75 3.73 7.85
N LEU A 52 0.70 4.05 7.11
CA LEU A 52 0.70 3.96 5.65
C LEU A 52 1.75 4.91 5.04
N ASP A 53 1.75 6.18 5.45
CA ASP A 53 2.71 7.18 4.98
C ASP A 53 4.14 6.74 5.30
N MET A 54 4.40 6.29 6.54
CA MET A 54 5.72 5.77 6.92
C MET A 54 6.12 4.53 6.12
N ALA A 55 5.18 3.64 5.80
CA ALA A 55 5.45 2.47 4.96
C ALA A 55 5.78 2.87 3.53
N VAL A 56 5.07 3.85 2.96
CA VAL A 56 5.34 4.36 1.61
C VAL A 56 6.72 5.03 1.56
N ASP A 57 6.98 5.95 2.49
CA ASP A 57 8.20 6.75 2.51
C ASP A 57 9.46 5.90 2.76
N ASN A 58 9.40 4.94 3.69
CA ASN A 58 10.58 4.18 4.11
C ASN A 58 10.76 2.84 3.41
N PHE A 59 9.67 2.23 2.92
CA PHE A 59 9.69 0.91 2.31
C PHE A 59 9.36 0.97 0.82
N TYR A 60 8.19 1.48 0.44
CA TYR A 60 7.73 1.41 -0.95
C TYR A 60 8.74 2.06 -1.91
N HIS A 61 9.16 3.30 -1.66
CA HIS A 61 10.12 3.99 -2.54
C HIS A 61 11.50 3.35 -2.59
N LYS A 62 11.89 2.58 -1.56
CA LYS A 62 13.20 1.92 -1.50
C LYS A 62 13.21 0.58 -2.24
N TYR A 63 12.13 -0.17 -2.17
CA TYR A 63 12.07 -1.55 -2.67
C TYR A 63 11.24 -1.72 -3.93
N VAL A 64 10.27 -0.83 -4.18
CA VAL A 64 9.46 -0.84 -5.40
C VAL A 64 10.02 0.19 -6.37
N GLN A 65 10.51 -0.31 -7.51
CA GLN A 65 10.94 0.52 -8.61
C GLN A 65 9.88 0.51 -9.69
N ASN A 66 9.50 1.69 -10.18
CA ASN A 66 8.64 1.75 -11.34
C ASN A 66 9.38 1.18 -12.55
N PRO A 67 8.69 0.44 -13.44
CA PRO A 67 9.26 0.01 -14.69
C PRO A 67 9.66 1.24 -15.52
N ALA A 68 10.66 1.07 -16.38
CA ALA A 68 11.11 2.12 -17.28
C ALA A 68 9.96 2.63 -18.15
N ASP A 69 9.99 3.92 -18.52
CA ASP A 69 9.00 4.57 -19.39
C ASP A 69 9.07 4.11 -20.86
N SER A 70 9.60 2.91 -21.11
CA SER A 70 9.72 2.29 -22.43
C SER A 70 8.61 1.26 -22.65
N THR A 71 7.99 1.29 -23.83
CA THR A 71 7.06 0.23 -24.25
C THR A 71 7.85 -1.07 -24.47
N PRO A 72 7.49 -2.20 -23.83
CA PRO A 72 8.18 -3.48 -24.05
C PRO A 72 8.13 -3.91 -25.52
N PRO A 73 9.18 -4.57 -26.06
CA PRO A 73 9.24 -4.99 -27.46
C PRO A 73 8.04 -5.84 -27.90
N LYS A 74 7.55 -6.73 -27.03
CA LYS A 74 6.36 -7.57 -27.29
C LYS A 74 5.11 -6.76 -27.64
N ILE A 75 4.98 -5.54 -27.11
CA ILE A 75 3.89 -4.61 -27.42
C ILE A 75 4.26 -3.74 -28.62
N ALA A 76 5.49 -3.22 -28.65
CA ALA A 76 5.98 -2.35 -29.72
C ALA A 76 5.98 -3.02 -31.10
N ASP A 77 6.35 -4.30 -31.16
CA ASP A 77 6.53 -5.06 -32.40
C ASP A 77 5.23 -5.70 -32.90
N SER A 78 4.16 -5.67 -32.09
CA SER A 78 2.87 -6.25 -32.43
C SER A 78 1.91 -5.20 -32.96
N SER A 79 1.51 -5.29 -34.23
CA SER A 79 0.52 -4.39 -34.83
C SER A 79 -0.87 -4.48 -34.17
N SER A 80 -1.19 -5.62 -33.54
CA SER A 80 -2.45 -5.81 -32.83
C SER A 80 -2.42 -5.30 -31.39
N TYR A 81 -1.26 -5.28 -30.72
CA TYR A 81 -1.15 -4.77 -29.34
C TYR A 81 -0.75 -3.31 -29.25
N PHE A 82 0.12 -2.84 -30.15
CA PHE A 82 0.66 -1.49 -30.11
C PHE A 82 -0.41 -0.39 -30.05
N PRO A 83 -1.51 -0.43 -30.83
CA PRO A 83 -2.53 0.63 -30.77
C PRO A 83 -3.21 0.77 -29.41
N PHE A 84 -3.34 -0.33 -28.66
CA PHE A 84 -4.06 -0.37 -27.38
C PHE A 84 -3.14 -0.19 -26.18
N PHE A 85 -1.87 -0.59 -26.29
CA PHE A 85 -0.93 -0.64 -25.17
C PHE A 85 0.32 0.21 -25.37
N ARG A 86 0.37 1.08 -26.39
CA ARG A 86 1.41 2.11 -26.50
C ARG A 86 1.35 3.01 -25.26
N TYR A 87 2.49 3.19 -24.60
CA TYR A 87 2.62 3.85 -23.28
C TYR A 87 2.10 3.05 -22.07
N CYS A 88 1.74 1.78 -22.25
CA CYS A 88 1.46 0.91 -21.11
C CYS A 88 2.76 0.66 -20.35
N ARG A 89 2.88 1.26 -19.16
CA ARG A 89 3.81 0.83 -18.14
C ARG A 89 3.28 -0.51 -17.64
N GLY A 90 3.79 -1.61 -18.19
CA GLY A 90 3.35 -2.96 -17.82
C GLY A 90 3.37 -3.18 -16.31
N ALA A 91 2.66 -4.20 -15.82
CA ALA A 91 2.53 -4.53 -14.40
C ALA A 91 3.86 -4.29 -13.66
N VAL A 92 3.81 -3.41 -12.64
CA VAL A 92 4.97 -2.83 -11.93
C VAL A 92 5.95 -3.90 -11.40
N ASP A 93 5.48 -5.13 -11.27
CA ASP A 93 6.15 -6.28 -10.67
C ASP A 93 5.93 -7.60 -11.45
N GLY A 94 5.29 -7.56 -12.62
CA GLY A 94 4.86 -8.78 -13.32
C GLY A 94 3.66 -9.47 -12.68
N THR A 95 2.97 -8.84 -11.73
CA THR A 95 1.70 -9.35 -11.18
C THR A 95 0.64 -9.27 -12.27
N HIS A 96 0.27 -10.44 -12.79
CA HIS A 96 -0.86 -10.60 -13.69
C HIS A 96 -2.13 -10.53 -12.85
N ILE A 97 -2.84 -9.40 -12.89
CA ILE A 97 -4.17 -9.28 -12.31
C ILE A 97 -5.14 -9.74 -13.38
N ASP A 98 -5.88 -10.82 -13.11
CA ASP A 98 -6.92 -11.29 -14.02
C ASP A 98 -7.95 -10.18 -14.24
N ALA A 99 -8.18 -9.84 -15.50
CA ALA A 99 -9.27 -8.97 -15.90
C ALA A 99 -10.51 -9.84 -16.11
N PHE A 100 -11.56 -9.56 -15.34
CA PHE A 100 -12.89 -10.15 -15.51
C PHE A 100 -13.69 -9.40 -16.59
#